data_AF-A0A6M5FDE7-F1
#
_entry.id   AF-A0A6M5FDE7-F1
#
_cell.length_a   1.000
_cell.length_b   1.000
_cell.length_c   1.000
_cell.angle_alpha   90.00
_cell.angle_beta   90.00
_cell.angle_gamma   90.00
#
_symmetry.space_group_name_H-M   'P 1'
#
loop_
_entity.id
_entity.type
_entity.pdbx_description
1 polymer ?
#
loop_
_entity_poly.entity_id
_entity_poly.type
_entity_poly.pdbx_seq_one_letter_code
_entity_poly.pdbx_strand_id
1 'polypeptide(L)'
;MVTLKLLYEMLKKGAAPKSVIGTIAVLNTINAAATGIANYRSKHKGETRPTKSGKLGMAGEMLALSAYAGAHTAEQNGKPRLAKTLRKIGRAAFIGSLPLAAHASWTYIKRAIFGGNSDEDTPEA
;
A
#
# COMPACT_ATOMS: atom_id res chain seq x y z
N MET A 1 -0.22 1.29 12.32
CA MET A 1 -0.53 -0.08 12.80
C MET A 1 -1.86 -0.65 12.30
N VAL A 2 -2.87 0.17 11.97
CA VAL A 2 -4.19 -0.30 11.52
C VAL A 2 -4.13 -1.24 10.30
N THR A 3 -3.30 -0.92 9.30
CA THR A 3 -3.13 -1.72 8.07
C THR A 3 -2.58 -3.12 8.35
N LEU A 4 -1.59 -3.26 9.24
CA LEU A 4 -0.98 -4.56 9.53
C LEU A 4 -1.96 -5.49 10.27
N LYS A 5 -2.74 -4.93 11.20
CA LYS A 5 -3.80 -5.68 11.91
C LYS A 5 -4.91 -6.14 10.94
N LEU A 6 -5.31 -5.27 10.01
CA LEU A 6 -6.27 -5.62 8.95
C LEU A 6 -5.74 -6.76 8.06
N LEU A 7 -4.48 -6.67 7.62
CA LEU A 7 -3.82 -7.71 6.81
C LEU A 7 -3.79 -9.05 7.54
N TYR A 8 -3.48 -9.04 8.84
CA TYR A 8 -3.49 -10.25 9.67
C TYR A 8 -4.88 -10.88 9.79
N GLU A 9 -5.92 -10.07 10.03
CA GLU A 9 -7.29 -10.57 10.08
C GLU A 9 -7.75 -11.14 8.74
N MET A 10 -7.43 -10.47 7.63
CA MET A 10 -7.76 -10.95 6.29
C MET A 10 -7.04 -12.26 5.96
N LEU A 11 -5.80 -12.43 6.42
CA LEU A 11 -5.04 -13.67 6.27
C LEU A 11 -5.70 -14.80 7.06
N LYS A 12 -6.06 -14.54 8.32
CA LYS A 12 -6.72 -15.51 9.20
C LYS A 12 -8.08 -15.96 8.66
N LYS A 13 -8.85 -15.01 8.10
CA LYS A 13 -10.19 -15.26 7.55
C LYS A 13 -10.15 -15.79 6.09
N GLY A 14 -9.00 -15.79 5.43
CA GLY A 14 -8.90 -16.15 4.01
C GLY A 14 -9.62 -15.17 3.08
N ALA A 15 -9.80 -13.91 3.51
CA ALA A 15 -10.60 -12.92 2.78
C ALA A 15 -9.91 -12.39 1.51
N ALA A 16 -8.58 -12.42 1.46
CA ALA A 16 -7.77 -12.08 0.29
C ALA A 16 -6.70 -13.15 0.01
N PRO A 17 -6.19 -13.25 -1.23
CA PRO A 17 -5.08 -14.15 -1.55
C PRO A 17 -3.85 -13.85 -0.69
N LYS A 18 -3.16 -14.90 -0.22
CA LYS A 18 -1.95 -14.77 0.62
C LYS A 18 -0.87 -13.91 -0.04
N SER A 19 -0.74 -13.99 -1.37
CA SER A 19 0.20 -13.17 -2.13
C SER A 19 -0.12 -11.67 -2.06
N VAL A 20 -1.39 -11.28 -2.20
CA VAL A 20 -1.83 -9.88 -2.09
C VAL A 20 -1.49 -9.33 -0.71
N ILE A 21 -1.85 -10.06 0.35
CA ILE A 21 -1.58 -9.65 1.73
C ILE A 21 -0.08 -9.54 1.98
N GLY A 22 0.69 -10.55 1.55
CA GLY A 22 2.14 -10.59 1.71
C GLY A 22 2.84 -9.43 1.01
N THR A 23 2.48 -9.14 -0.23
CA THR A 23 3.08 -8.03 -0.99
C THR A 23 2.78 -6.68 -0.34
N ILE A 24 1.53 -6.40 0.05
CA ILE A 24 1.17 -5.13 0.71
C ILE A 24 1.91 -4.99 2.05
N ALA A 25 2.04 -6.09 2.82
CA ALA A 25 2.79 -6.08 4.08
C ALA A 25 4.27 -5.76 3.86
N VAL A 26 4.90 -6.37 2.85
CA VAL A 26 6.31 -6.13 2.51
C VAL A 26 6.52 -4.69 2.05
N LEU A 27 5.70 -4.19 1.11
CA LEU A 27 5.82 -2.82 0.59
C LEU A 27 5.67 -1.77 1.70
N ASN A 28 4.67 -1.92 2.56
CA ASN A 28 4.49 -1.02 3.70
C ASN A 28 5.64 -1.11 4.72
N THR A 29 6.21 -2.30 4.94
CA THR A 29 7.39 -2.47 5.81
C THR A 29 8.62 -1.78 5.24
N ILE A 30 8.87 -1.92 3.95
CA ILE A 30 9.97 -1.24 3.23
C ILE A 30 9.80 0.27 3.36
N ASN A 31 8.59 0.79 3.07
CA ASN A 31 8.30 2.22 3.16
C ASN A 31 8.50 2.77 4.59
N ALA A 32 8.07 2.01 5.62
CA ALA A 32 8.24 2.39 7.02
C ALA A 32 9.72 2.35 7.45
N ALA A 33 10.47 1.32 7.05
CA ALA A 33 11.89 1.21 7.36
C ALA A 33 12.71 2.32 6.69
N ALA A 34 12.46 2.59 5.41
CA ALA A 34 13.12 3.67 4.67
C ALA A 34 12.83 5.05 5.28
N THR A 35 11.57 5.29 5.67
CA THR A 35 11.16 6.50 6.39
C THR A 35 11.87 6.62 7.75
N GLY A 36 11.94 5.53 8.51
CA GLY A 36 12.64 5.50 9.80
C GLY A 36 14.14 5.82 9.67
N ILE A 37 14.80 5.23 8.66
CA ILE A 37 16.22 5.49 8.37
C ILE A 37 16.44 6.94 7.92
N ALA A 38 15.56 7.49 7.08
CA ALA A 38 15.64 8.88 6.63
C ALA A 38 15.45 9.87 7.80
N ASN A 39 14.48 9.62 8.68
CA ASN A 39 14.24 10.44 9.87
C ASN A 39 15.40 10.35 10.88
N TYR A 40 16.02 9.19 11.04
CA TYR A 40 17.19 9.03 11.92
C TYR A 40 18.42 9.79 11.41
N ARG A 41 18.63 9.85 10.08
CA ARG A 41 19.77 10.54 9.46
C ARG A 41 19.59 12.04 9.27
N SER A 42 18.37 12.55 9.23
CA SER A 42 18.13 13.97 8.99
C SER A 42 18.27 14.78 10.29
N LYS A 43 19.24 15.72 10.34
CA LYS A 43 19.33 16.71 11.44
C LYS A 43 18.11 17.66 11.49
N HIS A 44 17.35 17.78 10.40
CA HIS A 44 16.05 18.46 10.36
C HIS A 44 14.92 17.42 10.38
N LYS A 45 14.06 17.45 11.39
CA LYS A 45 12.81 16.69 11.47
C LYS A 45 11.81 17.18 10.41
N GLY A 46 12.09 16.91 9.14
CA GLY A 46 11.15 17.14 8.05
C GLY A 46 10.21 15.96 7.97
N GLU A 47 8.92 16.21 8.19
CA GLU A 47 7.85 15.26 7.90
C GLU A 47 8.10 14.63 6.52
N THR A 48 8.45 13.34 6.46
CA THR A 48 8.65 12.64 5.17
C THR A 48 7.29 12.47 4.51
N ARG A 49 6.86 13.51 3.80
CA ARG A 49 5.55 13.58 3.16
C ARG A 49 5.43 12.47 2.11
N PRO A 50 4.29 11.76 2.04
CA PRO A 50 4.10 10.76 1.00
C PRO A 50 4.12 11.36 -0.40
N THR A 51 4.87 10.74 -1.31
CA THR A 51 4.91 11.13 -2.73
C THR A 51 3.51 10.97 -3.35
N LYS A 52 3.24 11.66 -4.47
CA LYS A 52 1.97 11.50 -5.21
C LYS A 52 1.71 10.03 -5.57
N SER A 53 2.72 9.32 -6.05
CA SER A 53 2.66 7.88 -6.34
C SER A 53 2.45 7.03 -5.08
N GLY A 54 3.05 7.40 -3.94
CA GLY A 54 2.82 6.72 -2.67
C GLY A 54 1.38 6.85 -2.17
N LYS A 55 0.76 8.03 -2.32
CA LYS A 55 -0.66 8.23 -1.98
C LYS A 55 -1.59 7.42 -2.88
N LEU A 56 -1.35 7.44 -4.19
CA LEU A 56 -2.16 6.69 -5.16
C LEU A 56 -1.99 5.18 -4.99
N GLY A 57 -0.77 4.71 -4.73
CA GLY A 57 -0.47 3.32 -4.41
C GLY A 57 -1.22 2.85 -3.17
N MET A 58 -1.14 3.60 -2.06
CA MET A 58 -1.88 3.31 -0.83
C MET A 58 -3.41 3.28 -1.05
N ALA A 59 -3.94 4.20 -1.84
CA ALA A 59 -5.37 4.20 -2.18
C ALA A 59 -5.78 2.94 -2.97
N GLY A 60 -4.94 2.52 -3.92
CA GLY A 60 -5.15 1.28 -4.68
C GLY A 60 -5.07 0.03 -3.80
N GLU A 61 -4.12 -0.04 -2.88
CA GLU A 61 -4.01 -1.12 -1.88
C GLU A 61 -5.27 -1.16 -0.99
N MET A 62 -5.73 -0.01 -0.49
CA MET A 62 -6.93 0.10 0.36
C MET A 62 -8.20 -0.32 -0.39
N LEU A 63 -8.34 0.09 -1.67
CA LEU A 63 -9.43 -0.33 -2.54
C LEU A 63 -9.42 -1.84 -2.75
N ALA A 64 -8.24 -2.41 -2.99
CA ALA A 64 -8.06 -3.85 -3.15
C ALA A 64 -8.50 -4.63 -1.90
N LEU A 65 -8.02 -4.21 -0.72
CA LEU A 65 -8.37 -4.85 0.56
C LEU A 65 -9.86 -4.73 0.87
N SER A 66 -10.46 -3.55 0.64
CA SER A 66 -11.89 -3.33 0.84
C SER A 66 -12.74 -4.20 -0.09
N ALA A 67 -12.33 -4.33 -1.35
CA ALA A 67 -13.02 -5.18 -2.32
C ALA A 67 -12.90 -6.67 -1.95
N TYR A 68 -11.73 -7.14 -1.50
CA TYR A 68 -11.57 -8.52 -1.03
C TYR A 68 -12.37 -8.80 0.25
N ALA A 69 -12.37 -7.88 1.22
CA ALA A 69 -13.18 -7.99 2.43
C ALA A 69 -14.68 -8.02 2.09
N GLY A 70 -15.14 -7.13 1.20
CA GLY A 70 -16.52 -7.13 0.70
C GLY A 70 -16.87 -8.42 -0.05
N ALA A 71 -15.94 -8.99 -0.83
CA ALA A 71 -16.15 -10.25 -1.52
C ALA A 71 -16.38 -11.40 -0.52
N HIS A 72 -15.55 -11.48 0.52
CA HIS A 72 -15.68 -12.46 1.58
C HIS A 72 -17.03 -12.32 2.31
N THR A 73 -17.43 -11.10 2.67
CA THR A 73 -18.75 -10.85 3.28
C THR A 73 -19.89 -11.23 2.32
N ALA A 74 -19.77 -10.97 1.03
CA ALA A 74 -20.79 -11.33 0.05
C ALA A 74 -20.95 -12.85 -0.11
N GLU A 75 -19.88 -13.63 -0.01
CA GLU A 75 -19.96 -15.09 0.00
C GLU A 75 -20.70 -15.62 1.22
N GLN A 76 -20.38 -15.08 2.40
CA GLN A 76 -21.06 -15.44 3.64
C GLN A 76 -22.57 -15.13 3.60
N ASN A 77 -22.96 -14.13 2.82
CA ASN A 77 -24.36 -13.75 2.60
C ASN A 77 -25.00 -14.44 1.38
N GLY A 78 -24.38 -15.49 0.83
CA GLY A 78 -24.96 -16.25 -0.30
C GLY A 78 -25.05 -15.47 -1.62
N LYS A 79 -24.20 -14.44 -1.82
CA LYS A 79 -24.15 -13.60 -3.05
C LYS A 79 -22.91 -13.89 -3.90
N PRO A 80 -22.79 -15.07 -4.54
CA PRO A 80 -21.57 -15.50 -5.23
C PRO A 80 -21.22 -14.65 -6.46
N ARG A 81 -22.21 -14.12 -7.19
CA ARG A 81 -21.96 -13.22 -8.33
C ARG A 81 -21.29 -11.92 -7.88
N LEU A 82 -21.79 -11.33 -6.80
CA LEU A 82 -21.25 -10.10 -6.23
C LEU A 82 -19.84 -10.33 -5.67
N ALA A 83 -19.63 -11.44 -4.96
CA ALA A 83 -18.31 -11.83 -4.49
C ALA A 83 -17.29 -11.96 -5.63
N LYS A 84 -17.66 -12.62 -6.73
CA LYS A 84 -16.77 -12.78 -7.90
C LYS A 84 -16.41 -11.44 -8.53
N THR A 85 -17.37 -10.53 -8.66
CA THR A 85 -17.13 -9.16 -9.16
C THR A 85 -16.18 -8.40 -8.26
N LEU A 86 -16.42 -8.42 -6.95
CA LEU A 86 -15.56 -7.75 -5.97
C LEU A 86 -14.13 -8.31 -5.96
N ARG A 87 -13.94 -9.62 -6.11
CA ARG A 87 -12.59 -10.20 -6.28
C ARG A 87 -11.87 -9.74 -7.53
N LYS A 88 -12.59 -9.58 -8.65
CA LYS A 88 -12.02 -9.04 -9.89
C LYS A 88 -11.59 -7.59 -9.71
N ILE A 89 -12.43 -6.78 -9.10
CA ILE A 89 -12.12 -5.37 -8.77
C ILE A 89 -10.91 -5.33 -7.84
N GLY A 90 -10.90 -6.13 -6.77
CA GLY A 90 -9.79 -6.17 -5.82
C GLY A 90 -8.47 -6.58 -6.46
N ARG A 91 -8.50 -7.57 -7.36
CA ARG A 91 -7.32 -7.98 -8.14
C ARG A 91 -6.84 -6.88 -9.09
N ALA A 92 -7.75 -6.24 -9.82
CA ALA A 92 -7.41 -5.17 -10.76
C ALA A 92 -6.81 -3.96 -10.04
N ALA A 93 -7.43 -3.55 -8.92
CA ALA A 93 -6.93 -2.49 -8.06
C ALA A 93 -5.52 -2.80 -7.52
N PHE A 94 -5.32 -4.04 -7.04
CA PHE A 94 -4.02 -4.48 -6.55
C PHE A 94 -2.96 -4.42 -7.64
N ILE A 95 -3.20 -5.04 -8.80
CA ILE A 95 -2.24 -5.05 -9.92
C ILE A 95 -1.94 -3.61 -10.39
N GLY A 96 -2.96 -2.76 -10.52
CA GLY A 96 -2.80 -1.36 -10.91
C GLY A 96 -2.02 -0.53 -9.88
N SER A 97 -2.09 -0.88 -8.60
CA SER A 97 -1.35 -0.19 -7.54
C SER A 97 0.14 -0.57 -7.48
N LEU A 98 0.53 -1.76 -7.95
CA LEU A 98 1.89 -2.28 -7.81
C LEU A 98 2.97 -1.38 -8.44
N PRO A 99 2.83 -0.88 -9.69
CA PRO A 99 3.83 0.00 -10.28
C PRO A 99 4.03 1.29 -9.47
N LEU A 100 2.94 1.86 -8.95
CA LEU A 100 2.96 3.09 -8.15
C LEU A 100 3.62 2.85 -6.78
N ALA A 101 3.27 1.74 -6.12
CA ALA A 101 3.83 1.37 -4.83
C ALA A 101 5.33 1.00 -4.93
N ALA A 102 5.72 0.31 -6.01
CA ALA A 102 7.11 0.02 -6.31
C ALA A 102 7.92 1.30 -6.60
N HIS A 103 7.36 2.21 -7.41
CA HIS A 103 7.98 3.50 -7.69
C HIS A 103 8.16 4.33 -6.40
N ALA A 104 7.15 4.39 -5.54
CA ALA A 104 7.25 5.07 -4.26
C ALA A 104 8.35 4.44 -3.37
N SER A 105 8.37 3.11 -3.25
CA SER A 105 9.36 2.37 -2.48
C SER A 105 10.79 2.66 -2.95
N TRP A 106 11.00 2.68 -4.28
CA TRP A 106 12.28 3.03 -4.89
C TRP A 106 12.72 4.45 -4.52
N THR A 107 11.82 5.43 -4.61
CA THR A 107 12.11 6.82 -4.22
C THR A 107 12.44 6.94 -2.73
N TYR A 108 11.72 6.24 -1.86
CA TYR A 108 12.02 6.22 -0.43
C TYR A 108 13.39 5.61 -0.13
N ILE A 109 13.73 4.49 -0.76
CA ILE A 109 15.04 3.85 -0.61
C ILE A 109 16.15 4.79 -1.10
N LYS A 110 15.97 5.44 -2.25
CA LYS A 110 16.95 6.43 -2.75
C LYS A 110 17.15 7.58 -1.76
N ARG A 111 16.07 8.17 -1.24
CA ARG A 111 16.15 9.24 -0.23
C ARG A 111 16.83 8.76 1.04
N ALA A 112 16.52 7.54 1.48
CA ALA A 112 17.10 6.96 2.68
C ALA A 112 18.61 6.70 2.52
N ILE A 113 19.07 6.17 1.38
CA ILE A 113 20.47 5.77 1.16
C ILE A 113 21.35 6.96 0.75
N PHE A 114 20.90 7.76 -0.21
CA PHE A 114 21.71 8.77 -0.88
C PHE A 114 21.42 10.21 -0.40
N GLY A 115 20.47 10.41 0.52
CA GLY A 115 20.13 11.74 1.04
C GLY A 115 19.48 12.69 0.02
N GLY A 116 19.08 12.18 -1.15
CA GLY A 116 18.58 13.00 -2.25
C GLY A 116 17.20 13.60 -1.98
N ASN A 117 17.13 14.93 -1.90
CA ASN A 117 15.92 15.68 -2.18
C ASN A 117 15.62 15.52 -3.68
N SER A 118 14.80 14.53 -4.02
CA SER A 118 14.14 14.48 -5.32
C SER A 118 12.65 14.60 -5.09
N ASP A 119 12.25 15.72 -4.48
CA ASP A 119 10.93 16.27 -4.68
C ASP A 119 10.98 17.02 -6.01
N GLU A 120 10.95 16.30 -7.14
CA GLU A 120 10.48 16.90 -8.39
C GLU A 120 8.96 17.02 -8.27
N ASP A 121 8.52 18.09 -7.61
CA ASP A 121 7.25 18.79 -7.82
C ASP A 121 7.20 19.99 -6.85
N THR A 122 8.08 20.96 -7.08
CA THR A 122 7.79 22.35 -6.76
C THR A 122 6.77 22.85 -7.80
N PRO A 123 5.54 23.24 -7.43
CA PRO A 123 5.00 24.48 -7.95
C PRO A 123 5.52 25.58 -7.01
N GLU A 124 6.53 26.32 -7.47
CA GLU A 124 6.68 27.68 -6.97
C GLU A 124 5.51 28.49 -7.51
N ALA A 125 4.86 29.23 -6.58
CA ALA A 125 3.92 30.33 -6.77
C ALA A 125 2.78 30.17 -7.78
#